data_AF-A0A974P4J1-F1
#
_entry.id   AF-A0A974P4J1-F1
#
_cell.length_a   1.000
_cell.length_b   1.000
_cell.length_c   1.000
_cell.angle_alpha   90.00
_cell.angle_beta   90.00
_cell.angle_gamma   90.00
#
_symmetry.space_group_name_H-M   'P 1'
#
loop_
_entity.id
_entity.type
_entity.pdbx_description
1 polymer ?
#
loop_
_entity_poly.entity_id
_entity_poly.type
_entity_poly.pdbx_seq_one_letter_code
_entity_poly.pdbx_strand_id
1 'polypeptide(L)'
;MIFQDPRNDGELRRDRHQATCGQGHRAARGHPHPGPDQRGVRRLRHPDAGDQGAEVIKLEDPGSGRGDGGDIMRWAGHVPEGTPRDLGPIFLTINRNKRSVLMDMRDPASRPLLEALIKSCDVFAVSVRYEGLKRLGLAYEDVKALRPDVVYVHASGYGSDGPYAGSRPMMT
;
A
#
# COMPACT_ATOMS: atom_id res chain seq x y z
N MET A 1 -3.93 -3.55 0.21
CA MET A 1 -3.33 -2.40 0.91
C MET A 1 -3.99 -2.30 2.26
N ILE A 2 -3.19 -2.03 3.28
CA ILE A 2 -3.60 -1.86 4.66
C ILE A 2 -3.23 -0.45 5.07
N PHE A 3 -4.17 0.29 5.65
CA PHE A 3 -3.94 1.64 6.14
C PHE A 3 -4.10 1.64 7.67
N GLN A 4 -3.17 2.32 8.31
CA GLN A 4 -3.16 2.54 9.75
C GLN A 4 -3.10 4.04 10.01
N ASP A 5 -3.95 4.54 10.90
CA ASP A 5 -3.83 5.89 11.44
C ASP A 5 -2.74 5.89 12.53
N PRO A 6 -1.61 6.60 12.34
CA PRO A 6 -0.52 6.68 13.31
C PRO A 6 -0.87 7.40 14.63
N ARG A 7 -2.14 7.78 14.82
CA ARG A 7 -2.67 8.35 16.07
C ARG A 7 -3.43 7.32 16.90
N ASN A 8 -3.76 6.15 16.35
CA ASN A 8 -4.60 5.14 16.99
C ASN A 8 -3.77 4.09 17.77
N ASP A 9 -2.45 4.10 17.59
CA ASP A 9 -1.42 3.19 18.15
C ASP A 9 -0.97 3.54 19.58
N GLY A 10 -1.80 4.23 20.35
CA GLY A 10 -1.49 4.76 21.69
C GLY A 10 -1.04 3.72 22.74
N GLU A 11 -1.33 2.43 22.56
CA GLU A 11 -0.83 1.36 23.45
C GLU A 11 0.56 0.83 23.05
N LEU A 12 0.92 0.81 21.76
CA LEU A 12 2.13 0.13 21.28
C LEU A 12 3.38 1.03 21.25
N ARG A 13 3.23 2.34 21.51
CA ARG A 13 4.35 3.30 21.54
C ARG A 13 5.12 3.34 22.85
N ARG A 14 4.55 2.85 23.96
CA ARG A 14 5.23 2.85 25.26
C ARG A 14 6.49 1.97 25.27
N ASP A 15 6.51 0.92 24.46
CA ASP A 15 7.64 -0.02 24.41
C ASP A 15 8.76 0.38 23.44
N ARG A 16 8.54 1.32 22.51
CA ARG A 16 9.56 1.71 21.52
C ARG A 16 10.43 2.89 21.92
N HIS A 17 10.03 3.67 22.92
CA HIS A 17 10.76 4.89 23.30
C HIS A 17 12.03 4.66 24.13
N GLN A 18 12.32 3.43 24.59
CA GLN A 18 13.55 3.14 25.34
C GLN A 18 14.76 2.72 24.48
N ALA A 19 14.61 2.53 23.15
CA ALA A 19 15.64 1.82 22.38
C ALA A 19 16.61 2.65 21.53
N THR A 20 16.45 3.98 21.36
CA THR A 20 17.38 4.75 20.50
C THR A 20 17.61 6.18 20.97
N CYS A 21 18.47 6.36 21.98
CA CYS A 21 19.14 7.64 22.21
C CYS A 21 20.64 7.40 22.40
N GLY A 22 21.42 7.64 21.34
CA GLY A 22 22.87 7.59 21.37
C GLY A 22 23.50 8.02 20.05
N GLN A 23 24.14 9.21 20.06
CA GLN A 23 25.18 9.71 19.13
C GLN A 23 24.67 10.07 17.71
N GLY A 24 24.69 11.29 17.19
CA GLY A 24 25.53 12.47 17.38
C GLY A 24 26.37 12.69 16.11
N HIS A 25 26.10 13.71 15.28
CA HIS A 25 27.13 14.43 14.49
C HIS A 25 26.60 15.69 13.77
N ARG A 26 27.52 16.66 13.65
CA ARG A 26 27.46 18.10 13.36
C ARG A 26 26.72 18.59 12.10
N ALA A 27 26.21 19.82 12.24
CA ALA A 27 25.65 20.69 11.21
C ALA A 27 26.73 21.35 10.31
N ALA A 28 26.39 21.56 9.03
CA ALA A 28 27.06 22.49 8.13
C ALA A 28 26.02 23.44 7.49
N ARG A 29 26.34 24.73 7.48
CA ARG A 29 25.49 25.85 7.05
C ARG A 29 25.67 26.12 5.55
N GLY A 30 24.57 26.45 4.85
CA GLY A 30 24.59 27.00 3.50
C GLY A 30 23.39 27.93 3.28
N HIS A 31 23.64 29.14 2.79
CA HIS A 31 22.67 30.22 2.59
C HIS A 31 21.67 29.94 1.45
N PRO A 32 20.45 30.50 1.49
CA PRO A 32 19.40 30.22 0.50
C PRO A 32 19.50 31.11 -0.75
N HIS A 33 19.40 30.50 -1.93
CA HIS A 33 19.08 31.20 -3.19
C HIS A 33 17.55 31.28 -3.37
N PRO A 34 16.98 32.41 -3.82
CA PRO A 34 15.55 32.51 -4.08
C PRO A 34 15.21 31.86 -5.42
N GLY A 35 14.55 30.70 -5.36
CA GLY A 35 13.91 30.08 -6.53
C GLY A 35 12.61 30.81 -6.93
N PRO A 36 12.14 30.65 -8.18
CA PRO A 36 11.06 31.45 -8.73
C PRO A 36 9.71 31.18 -8.06
N ASP A 37 8.94 32.26 -7.98
CA ASP A 37 7.57 32.38 -7.49
C ASP A 37 6.65 31.23 -7.99
N GLN A 38 6.27 30.33 -7.08
CA GLN A 38 5.37 29.20 -7.34
C GLN A 38 3.87 29.56 -7.25
N ARG A 39 3.50 30.85 -7.32
CA ARG A 39 2.09 31.29 -7.35
C ARG A 39 1.48 31.01 -8.73
N GLY A 40 1.19 29.74 -9.01
CA GLY A 40 0.48 29.35 -10.24
C GLY A 40 0.37 27.86 -10.49
N VAL A 41 1.21 27.02 -9.88
CA VAL A 41 1.05 25.57 -9.97
C VAL A 41 0.04 25.16 -8.90
N ARG A 42 -1.23 25.01 -9.29
CA ARG A 42 -2.17 24.21 -8.50
C ARG A 42 -1.51 22.84 -8.36
N ARG A 43 -0.86 22.56 -7.22
CA ARG A 43 -0.47 21.20 -6.86
C ARG A 43 -1.71 20.36 -7.05
N LEU A 44 -1.70 19.50 -8.05
CA LEU A 44 -2.65 18.41 -8.15
C LEU A 44 -2.57 17.72 -6.79
N ARG A 45 -3.61 17.88 -5.96
CA ARG A 45 -3.72 17.17 -4.70
C ARG A 45 -3.85 15.71 -5.10
N HIS A 46 -2.73 14.99 -5.09
CA HIS A 46 -2.74 13.56 -5.27
C HIS A 46 -3.58 12.96 -4.14
N PRO A 47 -4.58 12.13 -4.46
CA PRO A 47 -5.52 11.63 -3.45
C PRO A 47 -4.96 10.46 -2.62
N ASP A 48 -3.66 10.17 -2.71
CA ASP A 48 -3.07 9.01 -2.01
C ASP A 48 -3.08 9.22 -0.48
N ALA A 49 -3.68 8.29 0.26
CA ALA A 49 -3.81 8.41 1.73
C ALA A 49 -2.47 8.53 2.46
N GLY A 50 -1.39 8.00 1.87
CA GLY A 50 -0.03 8.18 2.40
C GLY A 50 0.44 9.65 2.36
N ASP A 51 0.06 10.40 1.32
CA ASP A 51 0.35 11.84 1.25
C ASP A 51 -0.46 12.64 2.30
N GLN A 52 -1.54 12.06 2.80
CA GLN A 52 -2.40 12.63 3.85
C GLN A 52 -1.99 12.21 5.27
N GLY A 53 -0.89 11.45 5.41
CA GLY A 53 -0.33 11.08 6.70
C GLY A 53 -0.74 9.71 7.25
N ALA A 54 -1.49 8.90 6.49
CA ALA A 54 -1.74 7.51 6.87
C ALA A 54 -0.48 6.65 6.66
N GLU A 55 -0.21 5.71 7.56
CA GLU A 55 0.75 4.65 7.27
C GLU A 55 0.09 3.64 6.33
N VAL A 56 0.71 3.42 5.16
CA VAL A 56 0.16 2.52 4.14
C VAL A 56 1.11 1.36 3.90
N ILE A 57 0.63 0.14 4.17
CA ILE A 57 1.34 -1.11 3.90
C ILE A 57 0.72 -1.76 2.66
N LYS A 58 1.53 -1.90 1.63
CA LYS A 58 1.18 -2.59 0.40
C LYS A 58 1.69 -4.03 0.46
N LEU A 59 0.76 -4.97 0.41
CA LEU A 59 1.06 -6.39 0.30
C LEU A 59 1.18 -6.75 -1.17
N GLU A 60 2.29 -7.37 -1.52
CA GLU A 60 2.62 -7.73 -2.90
C GLU A 60 3.03 -9.20 -3.00
N ASP A 61 2.72 -9.84 -4.12
CA ASP A 61 3.07 -11.25 -4.34
C ASP A 61 4.60 -11.39 -4.54
N PRO A 62 5.28 -12.38 -3.93
CA PRO A 62 6.72 -12.55 -4.06
C PRO A 62 7.15 -13.13 -5.42
N GLY A 63 6.22 -13.42 -6.33
CA GLY A 63 6.51 -14.06 -7.63
C GLY A 63 6.47 -15.58 -7.58
N SER A 64 5.87 -16.19 -6.56
CA SER A 64 5.79 -17.64 -6.31
C SER A 64 4.86 -18.39 -7.30
N GLY A 65 4.99 -18.10 -8.60
CA GLY A 65 4.33 -18.85 -9.68
C GLY A 65 3.97 -18.04 -10.93
N ARG A 66 4.18 -16.72 -10.98
CA ARG A 66 3.89 -15.88 -12.16
C ARG A 66 4.84 -14.67 -12.26
N GLY A 67 5.73 -14.69 -13.25
CA GLY A 67 6.57 -13.53 -13.62
C GLY A 67 7.50 -13.07 -12.50
N ASP A 68 7.90 -11.81 -12.59
CA ASP A 68 8.95 -11.22 -11.74
C ASP A 68 8.48 -10.85 -10.31
N GLY A 69 7.21 -11.14 -9.96
CA GLY A 69 6.62 -10.79 -8.66
C GLY A 69 6.31 -9.30 -8.50
N GLY A 70 5.80 -8.92 -7.34
CA GLY A 70 5.42 -7.54 -7.01
C GLY A 70 4.11 -7.07 -7.65
N ASP A 71 3.78 -5.80 -7.44
CA ASP A 71 2.72 -5.11 -8.18
C ASP A 71 3.09 -4.99 -9.67
N ILE A 72 2.14 -5.28 -10.57
CA ILE A 72 2.34 -5.20 -12.02
C ILE A 72 2.89 -3.83 -12.50
N MET A 73 2.55 -2.75 -11.80
CA MET A 73 2.98 -1.40 -12.13
C MET A 73 4.48 -1.19 -11.91
N ARG A 74 5.15 -2.06 -11.14
CA ARG A 74 6.62 -2.09 -11.00
C ARG A 74 7.32 -2.32 -12.32
N TRP A 75 6.65 -3.01 -13.23
CA TRP A 75 7.20 -3.42 -14.52
C TRP A 75 6.60 -2.63 -15.69
N ALA A 76 5.73 -1.66 -15.39
CA ALA A 76 5.01 -0.91 -16.40
C ALA A 76 5.76 0.35 -16.83
N GLY A 77 5.91 0.51 -18.15
CA GLY A 77 6.56 1.64 -18.79
C GLY A 77 8.05 1.44 -19.03
N HIS A 78 8.66 2.41 -19.72
CA HIS A 78 10.09 2.41 -19.98
C HIS A 78 10.84 2.89 -18.73
N VAL A 79 11.70 2.03 -18.18
CA VAL A 79 12.58 2.35 -17.06
C VAL A 79 13.86 2.99 -17.62
N PRO A 80 14.23 4.21 -17.22
CA PRO A 80 15.47 4.84 -17.66
C PRO A 80 16.70 4.00 -17.32
N GLU A 81 17.72 4.09 -18.17
CA GLU A 81 19.00 3.40 -17.96
C GLU A 81 19.62 3.80 -16.61
N GLY A 82 20.12 2.81 -15.87
CA GLY A 82 20.67 2.99 -14.52
C GLY A 82 19.66 2.95 -13.36
N THR A 83 18.35 2.80 -13.64
CA THR A 83 17.32 2.58 -12.61
C THR A 83 17.06 1.08 -12.42
N PRO A 84 16.82 0.60 -11.18
CA PRO A 84 16.37 -0.78 -10.97
C PRO A 84 15.15 -1.13 -11.82
N ARG A 85 15.17 -2.30 -12.45
CA ARG A 85 14.16 -2.74 -13.42
C ARG A 85 12.75 -2.84 -12.82
N ASP A 86 12.66 -3.06 -11.51
CA ASP A 86 11.42 -3.21 -10.74
C ASP A 86 10.85 -1.87 -10.22
N LEU A 87 11.42 -0.75 -10.67
CA LEU A 87 10.98 0.61 -10.33
C LEU A 87 10.43 1.35 -11.55
N GLY A 88 9.41 0.76 -12.19
CA GLY A 88 8.63 1.36 -13.26
C GLY A 88 8.15 2.78 -12.92
N PRO A 89 8.15 3.73 -13.88
CA PRO A 89 7.76 5.13 -13.63
C PRO A 89 6.33 5.26 -13.08
N ILE A 90 5.43 4.36 -13.47
CA ILE A 90 4.05 4.33 -12.96
C ILE A 90 4.05 3.94 -11.48
N PHE A 91 4.79 2.89 -11.10
CA PHE A 91 4.91 2.47 -9.70
C PHE A 91 5.45 3.58 -8.81
N LEU A 92 6.52 4.25 -9.23
CA LEU A 92 7.14 5.35 -8.48
C LEU A 92 6.16 6.51 -8.27
N THR A 93 5.33 6.80 -9.26
CA THR A 93 4.36 7.90 -9.20
C THR A 93 3.23 7.63 -8.21
N ILE A 94 2.68 6.41 -8.21
CA ILE A 94 1.46 6.07 -7.46
C ILE A 94 1.70 5.35 -6.13
N ASN A 95 2.94 4.98 -5.79
CA ASN A 95 3.26 4.25 -4.56
C ASN A 95 4.27 4.94 -3.64
N ARG A 96 4.55 6.23 -3.86
CA ARG A 96 5.28 7.03 -2.88
C ARG A 96 4.56 7.02 -1.53
N ASN A 97 5.34 7.15 -0.45
CA ASN A 97 4.84 7.13 0.94
C ASN A 97 4.15 5.82 1.36
N LYS A 98 4.25 4.75 0.56
CA LYS A 98 3.76 3.40 0.91
C LYS A 98 4.95 2.51 1.25
N ARG A 99 4.82 1.72 2.32
CA ARG A 99 5.75 0.63 2.64
C ARG A 99 5.27 -0.63 1.91
N SER A 100 6.19 -1.39 1.33
CA SER A 100 5.86 -2.63 0.62
C SER A 100 6.34 -3.84 1.40
N VAL A 101 5.52 -4.89 1.45
CA VAL A 101 5.87 -6.21 2.01
C VAL A 101 5.55 -7.27 0.96
N LEU A 102 6.55 -8.07 0.62
CA LEU A 102 6.34 -9.26 -0.21
C LEU A 102 5.79 -10.39 0.68
N MET A 103 4.65 -10.95 0.28
CA MET A 103 3.96 -12.00 1.04
C MET A 103 3.15 -12.87 0.08
N ASP A 104 3.40 -14.17 0.09
CA ASP A 104 2.55 -15.11 -0.63
C ASP A 104 1.30 -15.40 0.20
N MET A 105 0.20 -14.74 -0.12
CA MET A 105 -1.08 -14.92 0.56
C MET A 105 -1.71 -16.30 0.35
N ARG A 106 -1.16 -17.13 -0.56
CA ARG A 106 -1.60 -18.52 -0.77
C ARG A 106 -0.89 -19.48 0.17
N ASP A 107 0.28 -19.11 0.69
CA ASP A 107 1.03 -19.93 1.63
C ASP A 107 0.36 -19.87 3.00
N PRO A 108 -0.12 -21.01 3.55
CA PRO A 108 -0.68 -21.07 4.90
C PRO A 108 0.27 -20.52 5.97
N ALA A 109 1.60 -20.61 5.78
CA ALA A 109 2.58 -20.08 6.71
C ALA A 109 2.55 -18.54 6.80
N SER A 110 2.04 -17.85 5.77
CA SER A 110 1.87 -16.39 5.79
C SER A 110 0.65 -15.93 6.58
N ARG A 111 -0.30 -16.84 6.85
CA ARG A 111 -1.61 -16.52 7.42
C ARG A 111 -1.53 -15.80 8.77
N PRO A 112 -0.69 -16.21 9.74
CA PRO A 112 -0.62 -15.52 11.03
C PRO A 112 -0.19 -14.05 10.90
N LEU A 113 0.77 -13.76 10.01
CA LEU A 113 1.23 -12.40 9.77
C LEU A 113 0.17 -11.56 9.05
N LEU A 114 -0.50 -12.13 8.05
CA LEU A 114 -1.60 -11.48 7.35
C LEU A 114 -2.74 -11.10 8.31
N GLU A 115 -3.14 -12.01 9.18
CA GLU A 115 -4.18 -11.76 10.18
C GLU A 115 -3.76 -10.70 11.20
N ALA A 116 -2.50 -10.69 11.64
CA ALA A 116 -1.99 -9.65 12.53
C ALA A 116 -2.03 -8.25 11.88
N LEU A 117 -1.70 -8.16 10.59
CA LEU A 117 -1.79 -6.92 9.83
C LEU A 117 -3.25 -6.46 9.65
N ILE A 118 -4.18 -7.39 9.40
CA ILE A 118 -5.61 -7.09 9.30
C ILE A 118 -6.18 -6.61 10.64
N LYS A 119 -5.85 -7.28 11.74
CA LYS A 119 -6.32 -6.91 13.09
C LYS A 119 -5.88 -5.51 13.52
N SER A 120 -4.74 -5.06 13.02
CA SER A 120 -4.17 -3.75 13.34
C SER A 120 -4.54 -2.66 12.32
N CYS A 121 -5.31 -2.96 11.27
CA CYS A 121 -5.68 -1.97 10.27
C CYS A 121 -6.96 -1.22 10.62
N ASP A 122 -7.04 0.03 10.15
CA ASP A 122 -8.27 0.82 10.16
C ASP A 122 -8.99 0.68 8.81
N VAL A 123 -8.23 0.63 7.71
CA VAL A 123 -8.78 0.44 6.35
C VAL A 123 -8.09 -0.73 5.66
N PHE A 124 -8.89 -1.59 5.06
CA PHE A 124 -8.43 -2.67 4.19
C PHE A 124 -8.92 -2.42 2.76
N ALA A 125 -8.00 -2.11 1.84
CA ALA A 125 -8.35 -1.85 0.44
C ALA A 125 -7.74 -2.88 -0.52
N VAL A 126 -8.54 -3.41 -1.41
CA VAL A 126 -8.15 -4.45 -2.37
C VAL A 126 -8.71 -4.16 -3.76
N SER A 127 -7.92 -4.47 -4.78
CA SER A 127 -8.29 -4.35 -6.20
C SER A 127 -8.24 -5.70 -6.94
N VAL A 128 -8.12 -6.80 -6.19
CA VAL A 128 -8.17 -8.16 -6.72
C VAL A 128 -9.62 -8.56 -7.00
N ARG A 129 -9.85 -9.45 -7.97
CA ARG A 129 -11.19 -9.97 -8.27
C ARG A 129 -11.81 -10.65 -7.05
N TYR A 130 -13.12 -10.46 -6.88
CA TYR A 130 -13.85 -10.94 -5.71
C TYR A 130 -13.69 -12.45 -5.48
N GLU A 131 -13.82 -13.26 -6.53
CA GLU A 131 -13.63 -14.72 -6.45
C GLU A 131 -12.23 -15.11 -5.96
N GLY A 132 -11.20 -14.33 -6.31
CA GLY A 132 -9.86 -14.53 -5.79
C GLY A 132 -9.77 -14.22 -4.30
N LEU A 133 -10.42 -13.14 -3.86
CA LEU A 133 -10.48 -12.77 -2.43
C LEU A 133 -11.21 -13.82 -1.60
N LYS A 134 -12.34 -14.36 -2.08
CA LYS A 134 -13.06 -15.45 -1.40
C LYS A 134 -12.19 -16.69 -1.21
N ARG A 135 -11.43 -17.08 -2.24
CA ARG A 135 -10.50 -18.23 -2.16
C ARG A 135 -9.37 -18.00 -1.16
N LEU A 136 -8.93 -16.76 -0.99
CA LEU A 136 -7.90 -16.37 -0.03
C LEU A 136 -8.47 -16.14 1.39
N GLY A 137 -9.79 -16.23 1.59
CA GLY A 137 -10.43 -15.87 2.86
C GLY A 137 -10.15 -14.42 3.24
N LEU A 138 -10.27 -13.52 2.27
CA LEU A 138 -10.07 -12.07 2.37
C LEU A 138 -11.29 -11.30 1.83
N ALA A 139 -12.45 -11.96 1.75
CA ALA A 139 -13.69 -11.25 1.46
C ALA A 139 -14.09 -10.39 2.68
N TYR A 140 -15.06 -9.51 2.47
CA TYR A 140 -15.48 -8.57 3.52
C TYR A 140 -15.81 -9.27 4.85
N GLU A 141 -16.57 -10.36 4.81
CA GLU A 141 -16.96 -11.10 6.02
C GLU A 141 -15.75 -11.70 6.75
N ASP A 142 -14.75 -12.21 6.01
CA ASP A 142 -13.54 -12.78 6.61
C ASP A 142 -12.70 -11.69 7.31
N VAL A 143 -12.56 -10.54 6.65
CA VAL A 143 -11.79 -9.41 7.20
C VAL A 143 -12.53 -8.79 8.39
N LYS A 144 -13.85 -8.65 8.30
CA LYS A 144 -14.70 -8.13 9.38
C LYS A 144 -14.69 -9.05 10.61
N ALA A 145 -14.65 -10.36 10.41
CA ALA A 145 -14.52 -11.32 11.52
C ALA A 145 -13.21 -11.11 12.31
N LEU A 146 -12.14 -10.66 11.64
CA LEU A 146 -10.86 -10.35 12.28
C LEU A 146 -10.82 -8.92 12.87
N ARG A 147 -11.43 -7.95 12.21
CA ARG A 147 -11.49 -6.54 12.62
C ARG A 147 -12.92 -5.99 12.41
N PRO A 148 -13.79 -6.01 13.43
CA PRO A 148 -15.20 -5.64 13.28
C PRO A 148 -15.45 -4.20 12.83
N ASP A 149 -14.56 -3.26 13.20
CA ASP A 149 -14.69 -1.83 12.87
C ASP A 149 -13.93 -1.44 11.59
N VAL A 150 -13.47 -2.41 10.79
CA VAL A 150 -12.68 -2.14 9.58
C VAL A 150 -13.49 -1.39 8.53
N VAL A 151 -12.87 -0.39 7.90
CA VAL A 151 -13.36 0.15 6.63
C VAL A 151 -12.85 -0.74 5.51
N TYR A 152 -13.73 -1.49 4.86
CA TYR A 152 -13.38 -2.39 3.76
C TYR A 152 -13.69 -1.74 2.41
N VAL A 153 -12.69 -1.68 1.53
CA VAL A 153 -12.81 -1.09 0.19
C VAL A 153 -12.42 -2.11 -0.86
N HIS A 154 -13.37 -2.47 -1.72
CA HIS A 154 -13.11 -3.30 -2.89
C HIS A 154 -13.22 -2.47 -4.17
N ALA A 155 -12.06 -2.17 -4.77
CA ALA A 155 -11.98 -1.48 -6.04
C ALA A 155 -12.06 -2.50 -7.20
N SER A 156 -13.27 -2.71 -7.71
CA SER A 156 -13.55 -3.66 -8.80
C SER A 156 -14.02 -2.94 -10.07
N GLY A 157 -13.69 -3.47 -11.25
CA GLY A 157 -14.11 -2.90 -12.54
C GLY A 157 -15.62 -3.01 -12.78
N TYR A 158 -16.23 -4.12 -12.33
CA TYR A 158 -17.67 -4.27 -12.15
C TYR A 158 -17.90 -4.67 -10.70
N GLY A 159 -18.91 -4.11 -10.03
CA GLY A 159 -19.19 -4.41 -8.62
C GLY A 159 -19.28 -5.91 -8.32
N SER A 160 -19.15 -6.26 -7.04
CA SER A 160 -19.39 -7.64 -6.58
C SER A 160 -20.83 -8.11 -6.80
N ASP A 161 -21.74 -7.16 -6.97
CA ASP A 161 -23.17 -7.37 -7.18
C ASP A 161 -23.64 -6.74 -8.50
N GLY A 162 -24.66 -7.34 -9.13
CA GLY A 162 -25.28 -6.85 -10.35
C GLY A 162 -24.99 -7.70 -11.60
N PRO A 163 -25.58 -7.34 -12.76
CA PRO A 163 -25.60 -8.18 -13.96
C PRO A 163 -24.23 -8.44 -14.59
N TYR A 164 -23.23 -7.62 -14.26
CA TYR A 164 -21.85 -7.75 -14.74
C TYR A 164 -20.89 -8.30 -13.67
N ALA A 165 -21.41 -8.72 -12.50
CA ALA A 165 -20.60 -9.36 -11.48
C ALA A 165 -19.91 -10.60 -12.07
N GLY A 166 -18.59 -10.71 -11.85
CA GLY A 166 -17.76 -11.79 -12.41
C GLY A 166 -17.36 -11.61 -13.88
N SER A 167 -17.87 -10.61 -14.58
CA SER A 167 -17.49 -10.33 -15.98
C SER A 167 -16.13 -9.64 -16.07
N ARG A 168 -15.42 -9.84 -17.17
CA ARG A 168 -14.20 -9.07 -17.47
C ARG A 168 -14.62 -7.82 -18.25
N PRO A 169 -14.30 -6.60 -17.78
CA PRO A 169 -14.46 -5.44 -18.65
C PRO A 169 -13.60 -5.68 -19.88
N MET A 170 -14.23 -5.65 -21.06
CA MET A 170 -13.49 -5.69 -22.32
C MET A 170 -12.65 -4.42 -22.37
N MET A 171 -11.33 -4.58 -22.33
CA MET A 171 -10.41 -3.56 -22.82
C MET A 171 -10.42 -3.70 -24.34
N THR A 172 -11.19 -2.82 -25.00
CA THR A 172 -11.08 -2.58 -26.45
C THR A 172 -9.77 -1.89 -26.78
#